data_AF-A0A968YCB8-F1
#
_entry.id   AF-A0A968YCB8-F1
#
_cell.length_a   1.000
_cell.length_b   1.000
_cell.length_c   1.000
_cell.angle_alpha   90.00
_cell.angle_beta   90.00
_cell.angle_gamma   90.00
#
_symmetry.space_group_name_H-M   'P 1'
#
loop_
_entity.id
_entity.type
_entity.pdbx_description
1 polymer ?
#
loop_
_entity_poly.entity_id
_entity_poly.type
_entity_poly.pdbx_seq_one_letter_code
_entity_poly.pdbx_strand_id
1 'polypeptide(L)'
;MQSTPTSFETIDRPFLTWQRIIDWAQEHYRCRTFSKDEKIPARPGLLYLVQKGSVRLVGSAQVSATAKPGAKPSTRKTTEEAFLGFVGAGQPFELVAQSPFTLQAYAHADQTHVVWMYWHDLDNWPHFRREVLDAFRYQHQRKLLWLSTLGQRRTIDRLLGFLTLLVEEYGEPYVGDADPDSIRGYRLPWALTHAQIGSAIGSTRVTVTRLMGKLRSKGLIDTEDNNLICLPANSEPQKSKSKKQKVPEPIEVAAGT
;
A
#
# COMPACT_ATOMS: atom_id res chain seq x y z
N MET A 1 -15.84 18.59 20.67
CA MET A 1 -16.55 17.32 20.41
C MET A 1 -15.48 16.26 20.28
N GLN A 2 -15.39 15.38 21.28
CA GLN A 2 -14.33 14.38 21.42
C GLN A 2 -14.57 13.23 20.44
N SER A 3 -13.54 12.89 19.66
CA SER A 3 -13.53 11.68 18.83
C SER A 3 -12.44 10.76 19.41
N THR A 4 -12.89 9.77 20.16
CA THR A 4 -12.08 8.65 20.67
C THR A 4 -11.49 7.87 19.48
N PRO A 5 -10.25 7.37 19.55
CA PRO A 5 -9.73 6.46 18.53
C PRO A 5 -10.46 5.12 18.69
N THR A 6 -11.23 4.74 17.67
CA THR A 6 -11.78 3.40 17.56
C THR A 6 -10.60 2.45 17.42
N SER A 7 -10.34 1.70 18.48
CA SER A 7 -9.63 0.43 18.47
C SER A 7 -10.10 -0.39 17.25
N PHE A 8 -9.26 -1.30 16.77
CA PHE A 8 -9.69 -2.38 15.90
C PHE A 8 -10.75 -3.22 16.67
N GLU A 9 -11.96 -2.72 16.74
CA GLU A 9 -13.15 -3.52 16.92
C GLU A 9 -13.12 -4.45 15.72
N THR A 10 -12.68 -5.67 16.00
CA THR A 10 -13.29 -6.86 15.44
C THR A 10 -14.78 -6.56 15.35
N ILE A 11 -15.21 -6.05 14.19
CA ILE A 11 -16.59 -6.17 13.76
C ILE A 11 -16.87 -7.63 14.03
N ASP A 12 -17.77 -7.89 14.98
CA ASP A 12 -18.35 -9.21 15.23
C ASP A 12 -19.03 -9.61 13.91
N ARG A 13 -18.20 -10.04 12.95
CA ARG A 13 -18.60 -10.75 11.76
C ARG A 13 -19.41 -11.90 12.31
N PRO A 14 -20.60 -12.20 11.80
CA PRO A 14 -21.33 -13.37 12.27
C PRO A 14 -20.41 -14.57 12.10
N PHE A 15 -19.81 -15.01 13.22
CA PHE A 15 -18.73 -15.99 13.28
C PHE A 15 -19.12 -17.27 12.53
N LEU A 16 -20.43 -17.55 12.53
CA LEU A 16 -21.07 -18.63 11.78
C LEU A 16 -20.86 -18.56 10.26
N THR A 17 -20.86 -17.40 9.61
CA THR A 17 -20.80 -17.34 8.13
C THR A 17 -19.41 -17.71 7.63
N TRP A 18 -18.36 -17.17 8.25
CA TRP A 18 -16.98 -17.53 7.90
C TRP A 18 -16.69 -18.99 8.23
N GLN A 19 -17.18 -19.50 9.36
CA GLN A 19 -17.04 -20.91 9.69
C GLN A 19 -17.72 -21.80 8.64
N ARG A 20 -18.97 -21.48 8.24
CA ARG A 20 -19.69 -22.22 7.18
C ARG A 20 -18.95 -22.21 5.84
N ILE A 21 -18.31 -21.10 5.47
CA ILE A 21 -17.52 -21.01 4.24
C ILE A 21 -16.27 -21.89 4.33
N ILE A 22 -15.60 -21.89 5.49
CA ILE A 22 -14.42 -22.73 5.73
C ILE A 22 -14.82 -24.20 5.69
N ASP A 23 -15.90 -24.58 6.37
CA ASP A 23 -16.41 -25.96 6.40
C ASP A 23 -16.78 -26.42 4.98
N TRP A 24 -17.54 -25.61 4.24
CA TRP A 24 -17.86 -25.88 2.83
C TRP A 24 -16.60 -26.03 1.98
N ALA A 25 -15.61 -25.15 2.16
CA ALA A 25 -14.37 -25.21 1.39
C ALA A 25 -13.57 -26.48 1.69
N GLN A 26 -13.57 -26.96 2.94
CA GLN A 26 -12.95 -28.22 3.32
C GLN A 26 -13.68 -29.40 2.67
N GLU A 27 -15.01 -29.44 2.75
CA GLU A 27 -15.84 -30.48 2.12
C GLU A 27 -15.64 -30.56 0.60
N HIS A 28 -15.38 -29.42 -0.05
CA HIS A 28 -15.18 -29.34 -1.49
C HIS A 28 -13.71 -29.38 -1.93
N TYR A 29 -12.77 -29.61 -1.01
CA TYR A 29 -11.31 -29.60 -1.26
C TYR A 29 -10.82 -28.29 -1.91
N ARG A 30 -11.42 -27.16 -1.51
CA ARG A 30 -11.12 -25.81 -2.00
C ARG A 30 -10.41 -24.91 -0.99
N CYS A 31 -9.65 -25.52 -0.10
CA CYS A 31 -8.77 -24.82 0.82
C CYS A 31 -7.38 -25.45 0.83
N ARG A 32 -6.35 -24.63 1.02
CA ARG A 32 -4.96 -25.10 1.16
C ARG A 32 -4.14 -24.16 2.02
N THR A 33 -3.20 -24.74 2.76
CA THR A 33 -2.15 -24.02 3.49
C THR A 33 -0.89 -23.95 2.63
N PHE A 34 -0.27 -22.79 2.59
CA PHE A 34 0.95 -22.51 1.84
C PHE A 34 2.06 -22.07 2.80
N SER A 35 3.29 -22.52 2.50
CA SER A 35 4.50 -22.08 3.19
C SER A 35 4.98 -20.74 2.64
N LYS A 36 5.85 -20.04 3.36
CA LYS A 36 6.40 -18.76 2.92
C LYS A 36 7.01 -18.86 1.52
N ASP A 37 6.70 -17.87 0.68
CA ASP A 37 7.11 -17.74 -0.72
C ASP A 37 6.62 -18.86 -1.65
N GLU A 38 5.73 -19.75 -1.18
CA GLU A 38 5.08 -20.74 -2.02
C GLU A 38 4.07 -20.07 -2.97
N LYS A 39 4.08 -20.48 -4.24
CA LYS A 39 3.17 -19.95 -5.26
C LYS A 39 1.75 -20.47 -5.03
N ILE A 40 0.79 -19.55 -4.98
CA ILE A 40 -0.63 -19.89 -4.93
C ILE A 40 -1.12 -20.05 -6.38
N PRO A 41 -1.64 -21.23 -6.77
CA PRO A 41 -2.06 -21.51 -8.13
C PRO A 41 -3.40 -20.82 -8.44
N ALA A 42 -3.35 -19.52 -8.70
CA ALA A 42 -4.51 -18.73 -9.03
C ALA A 42 -4.93 -18.91 -10.50
N ARG A 43 -6.25 -18.94 -10.73
CA ARG A 43 -6.88 -19.02 -12.06
C ARG A 43 -7.90 -17.90 -12.24
N PRO A 44 -8.03 -17.31 -13.45
CA PRO A 44 -9.08 -16.34 -13.74
C PRO A 44 -10.48 -16.91 -13.49
N GLY A 45 -11.39 -16.07 -12.99
CA GLY A 45 -12.79 -16.44 -12.71
C GLY A 45 -13.02 -17.13 -11.37
N LEU A 46 -11.96 -17.35 -10.58
CA LEU A 46 -12.06 -17.81 -9.19
C LEU A 46 -11.82 -16.66 -8.22
N LEU A 47 -12.64 -16.63 -7.18
CA LEU A 47 -12.45 -15.82 -6.00
C LEU A 47 -11.55 -16.58 -5.02
N TYR A 48 -10.56 -15.89 -4.46
CA TYR A 48 -9.73 -16.39 -3.38
C TYR A 48 -9.96 -15.56 -2.12
N LEU A 49 -9.96 -16.23 -0.97
CA LEU A 49 -10.12 -15.61 0.35
C LEU A 49 -8.93 -16.02 1.20
N VAL A 50 -8.25 -15.04 1.78
CA VAL A 50 -7.18 -15.32 2.74
C VAL A 50 -7.84 -15.57 4.10
N GLN A 51 -7.85 -16.81 4.57
CA GLN A 51 -8.40 -17.15 5.87
C GLN A 51 -7.44 -16.72 7.00
N LYS A 52 -6.14 -16.97 6.80
CA LYS A 52 -5.07 -16.65 7.76
C LYS A 52 -3.77 -16.40 7.01
N GLY A 53 -2.92 -15.55 7.58
CA GLY A 53 -1.64 -15.17 6.97
C GLY A 53 -1.81 -14.02 5.98
N SER A 54 -0.94 -13.95 4.99
CA SER A 54 -0.97 -12.90 3.97
C SER A 54 -0.44 -13.39 2.64
N VAL A 55 -0.98 -12.82 1.56
CA VAL A 55 -0.63 -13.14 0.18
C VAL A 55 0.03 -11.92 -0.46
N ARG A 56 1.21 -12.11 -1.04
CA ARG A 56 1.92 -11.13 -1.86
C ARG A 56 1.47 -11.26 -3.31
N LEU A 57 1.01 -10.15 -3.89
CA LEU A 57 0.69 -10.07 -5.31
C LEU A 57 1.88 -9.46 -6.08
N VAL A 58 2.24 -10.09 -7.19
CA VAL A 58 3.26 -9.58 -8.10
C VAL A 58 2.74 -9.55 -9.53
N GLY A 59 3.20 -8.57 -10.28
CA GLY A 59 2.91 -8.39 -11.69
C GLY A 59 4.20 -8.41 -12.48
N SER A 60 4.16 -8.96 -13.67
CA SER A 60 5.25 -8.87 -14.63
C SER A 60 4.68 -8.45 -15.98
N ALA A 61 5.42 -7.63 -16.71
CA ALA A 61 5.03 -7.14 -18.03
C ALA A 61 6.08 -7.58 -19.04
N GLN A 62 5.66 -8.33 -20.07
CA GLN A 62 6.53 -8.68 -21.20
C GLN A 62 6.58 -7.54 -22.22
N VAL A 63 6.86 -6.32 -21.76
CA VAL A 63 6.92 -5.12 -22.57
C VAL A 63 8.34 -4.58 -22.51
N SER A 64 9.11 -4.73 -23.59
CA SER A 64 10.49 -4.26 -23.67
C SER A 64 10.63 -3.22 -24.78
N ALA A 65 10.67 -1.94 -24.41
CA ALA A 65 10.90 -0.83 -25.33
C ALA A 65 12.31 -0.85 -25.98
N THR A 66 13.24 -1.63 -25.41
CA THR A 66 14.63 -1.76 -25.89
C THR A 66 14.91 -3.11 -26.55
N ALA A 67 13.87 -3.91 -26.84
CA ALA A 67 14.07 -5.18 -27.53
C ALA A 67 14.36 -4.93 -29.01
N LYS A 68 15.47 -5.48 -29.52
CA LYS A 68 15.75 -5.47 -30.96
C LYS A 68 14.73 -6.36 -31.68
N PRO A 69 14.18 -5.94 -32.84
CA PRO A 69 13.34 -6.81 -33.67
C PRO A 69 14.11 -8.10 -34.01
N GLY A 70 13.50 -9.27 -33.74
CA GLY A 70 14.10 -10.57 -34.04
C GLY A 70 15.00 -11.18 -32.95
N ALA A 71 15.16 -10.53 -31.79
CA ALA A 71 15.78 -11.19 -30.64
C ALA A 71 14.86 -12.33 -30.16
N LYS A 72 15.35 -13.59 -30.18
CA LYS A 72 14.63 -14.72 -29.57
C LYS A 72 14.30 -14.35 -28.12
N PRO A 73 13.08 -14.62 -27.61
CA PRO A 73 12.78 -14.41 -26.20
C PRO A 73 13.80 -15.19 -25.40
N SER A 74 14.73 -14.48 -24.75
CA SER A 74 15.74 -15.14 -23.93
C SER A 74 14.99 -15.83 -22.80
N THR A 75 15.06 -17.15 -22.74
CA THR A 75 14.40 -18.03 -21.77
C THR A 75 14.84 -17.79 -20.31
N ARG A 76 15.60 -16.72 -20.04
CA ARG A 76 16.30 -16.48 -18.78
C ARG A 76 16.55 -15.00 -18.44
N LYS A 77 15.80 -14.05 -19.01
CA LYS A 77 15.67 -12.77 -18.31
C LYS A 77 14.63 -12.98 -17.22
N THR A 78 15.07 -13.00 -15.97
CA THR A 78 14.20 -12.74 -14.81
C THR A 78 13.37 -11.51 -15.18
N THR A 79 12.11 -11.74 -15.49
CA THR A 79 11.21 -10.61 -15.76
C THR A 79 11.13 -9.87 -14.45
N GLU A 80 11.43 -8.57 -14.44
CA GLU A 80 11.33 -7.79 -13.21
C GLU A 80 9.89 -7.86 -12.72
N GLU A 81 9.68 -8.55 -11.60
CA GLU A 81 8.40 -8.64 -10.94
C GLU A 81 8.17 -7.34 -10.17
N ALA A 82 7.14 -6.61 -10.56
CA ALA A 82 6.63 -5.48 -9.82
C ALA A 82 5.78 -6.00 -8.65
N PHE A 83 6.12 -5.59 -7.44
CA PHE A 83 5.27 -5.81 -6.28
C PHE A 83 3.98 -4.97 -6.41
N LEU A 84 2.83 -5.62 -6.25
CA LEU A 84 1.52 -4.97 -6.40
C LEU A 84 0.80 -4.73 -5.09
N GLY A 85 1.23 -5.36 -4.00
CA GLY A 85 0.62 -5.24 -2.69
C GLY A 85 0.50 -6.57 -1.95
N PHE A 86 -0.05 -6.48 -0.74
CA PHE A 86 -0.43 -7.62 0.08
C PHE A 86 -1.94 -7.76 0.16
N VAL A 87 -2.40 -8.97 0.40
CA VAL A 87 -3.79 -9.31 0.74
C VAL A 87 -3.75 -10.03 2.07
N GLY A 88 -4.29 -9.39 3.11
CA GLY A 88 -4.29 -9.92 4.47
C GLY A 88 -5.48 -10.84 4.76
N ALA A 89 -5.49 -11.43 5.94
CA ALA A 89 -6.59 -12.27 6.40
C ALA A 89 -7.95 -11.55 6.33
N GLY A 90 -8.99 -12.28 5.93
CA GLY A 90 -10.33 -11.79 5.72
C GLY A 90 -10.53 -10.99 4.43
N GLN A 91 -9.50 -10.77 3.62
CA GLN A 91 -9.61 -10.02 2.36
C GLN A 91 -9.71 -10.96 1.15
N PRO A 92 -10.55 -10.61 0.16
CA PRO A 92 -10.61 -11.34 -1.10
C PRO A 92 -9.50 -10.90 -2.06
N PHE A 93 -9.13 -11.79 -2.99
CA PHE A 93 -8.40 -11.43 -4.19
C PHE A 93 -8.83 -12.28 -5.38
N GLU A 94 -8.59 -11.74 -6.57
CA GLU A 94 -8.77 -12.43 -7.85
C GLU A 94 -7.63 -12.02 -8.77
N LEU A 95 -7.14 -12.95 -9.59
CA LEU A 95 -6.12 -12.67 -10.59
C LEU A 95 -6.69 -12.82 -12.00
N VAL A 96 -6.55 -11.77 -12.79
CA VAL A 96 -6.86 -11.76 -14.21
C VAL A 96 -5.57 -11.97 -15.00
N ALA A 97 -5.63 -12.79 -16.04
CA ALA A 97 -4.56 -12.94 -17.01
C ALA A 97 -4.87 -12.11 -18.25
N GLN A 98 -4.04 -11.12 -18.55
CA GLN A 98 -4.20 -10.30 -19.74
C GLN A 98 -2.84 -10.02 -20.35
N SER A 99 -2.50 -10.72 -21.45
CA SER A 99 -1.27 -10.47 -22.21
C SER A 99 -1.15 -8.99 -22.58
N PRO A 100 0.03 -8.35 -22.44
CA PRO A 100 1.35 -8.92 -22.10
C PRO A 100 1.65 -8.98 -20.58
N PHE A 101 0.65 -8.78 -19.73
CA PHE A 101 0.77 -8.74 -18.28
C PHE A 101 0.44 -10.09 -17.65
N THR A 102 1.29 -10.51 -16.72
CA THR A 102 1.06 -11.72 -15.91
C THR A 102 1.03 -11.34 -14.45
N LEU A 103 -0.05 -11.71 -13.77
CA LEU A 103 -0.20 -11.55 -12.32
C LEU A 103 0.01 -12.90 -11.63
N GLN A 104 0.64 -12.87 -10.46
CA GLN A 104 0.90 -14.05 -9.66
C GLN A 104 0.71 -13.73 -8.17
N ALA A 105 0.40 -14.77 -7.40
CA ALA A 105 0.19 -14.71 -5.97
C ALA A 105 1.15 -15.68 -5.27
N TYR A 106 1.74 -15.22 -4.17
CA TYR A 106 2.67 -15.97 -3.34
C TYR A 106 2.27 -15.83 -1.89
N ALA A 107 2.37 -16.88 -1.10
CA ALA A 107 2.24 -16.76 0.35
C ALA A 107 3.38 -15.89 0.89
N HIS A 108 3.07 -14.88 1.69
CA HIS A 108 4.07 -13.98 2.27
C HIS A 108 4.58 -14.46 3.63
N ALA A 109 3.77 -15.22 4.35
CA ALA A 109 4.11 -15.82 5.64
C ALA A 109 3.87 -17.34 5.61
N ASP A 110 4.56 -18.07 6.50
CA ASP A 110 4.27 -19.47 6.73
C ASP A 110 2.85 -19.65 7.27
N GLN A 111 2.27 -20.82 7.01
CA GLN A 111 0.89 -21.13 7.40
C GLN A 111 -0.11 -20.10 6.84
N THR A 112 0.04 -19.73 5.56
CA THR A 112 -0.95 -18.90 4.86
C THR A 112 -2.08 -19.80 4.36
N HIS A 113 -3.28 -19.64 4.91
CA HIS A 113 -4.45 -20.44 4.57
C HIS A 113 -5.31 -19.69 3.56
N VAL A 114 -5.56 -20.31 2.41
CA VAL A 114 -6.35 -19.72 1.33
C VAL A 114 -7.49 -20.66 0.97
N VAL A 115 -8.67 -20.08 0.84
CA VAL A 115 -9.89 -20.72 0.31
C VAL A 115 -10.15 -20.18 -1.09
N TRP A 116 -10.69 -20.99 -1.99
CA TRP A 116 -11.15 -20.52 -3.30
C TRP A 116 -12.55 -21.02 -3.66
N MET A 117 -13.26 -20.26 -4.48
CA MET A 117 -14.60 -20.61 -4.95
C MET A 117 -14.92 -19.89 -6.25
N TYR A 118 -15.93 -20.36 -6.97
CA TYR A 118 -16.50 -19.61 -8.07
C TYR A 118 -17.41 -18.50 -7.55
N TRP A 119 -17.55 -17.45 -8.34
CA TRP A 119 -18.44 -16.34 -8.00
C TRP A 119 -19.91 -16.75 -7.80
N HIS A 120 -20.39 -17.79 -8.49
CA HIS A 120 -21.75 -18.30 -8.31
C HIS A 120 -21.90 -19.11 -7.00
N ASP A 121 -20.83 -19.64 -6.42
CA ASP A 121 -20.92 -20.33 -5.13
C ASP A 121 -21.34 -19.36 -4.01
N LEU A 122 -21.06 -18.06 -4.17
CA LEU A 122 -21.50 -17.00 -3.26
C LEU A 122 -23.01 -16.79 -3.23
N ASP A 123 -23.77 -17.34 -4.19
CA ASP A 123 -25.24 -17.26 -4.19
C ASP A 123 -25.84 -17.98 -2.97
N ASN A 124 -25.11 -18.94 -2.40
CA ASN A 124 -25.47 -19.61 -1.16
C ASN A 124 -25.33 -18.68 0.08
N TRP A 125 -24.58 -17.58 -0.03
CA TRP A 125 -24.36 -16.62 1.04
C TRP A 125 -24.50 -15.17 0.57
N PRO A 126 -25.72 -14.67 0.30
CA PRO A 126 -25.93 -13.33 -0.27
C PRO A 126 -25.35 -12.18 0.58
N HIS A 127 -25.36 -12.33 1.91
CA HIS A 127 -24.74 -11.35 2.80
C HIS A 127 -23.21 -11.31 2.62
N PHE A 128 -22.58 -12.48 2.59
CA PHE A 128 -21.14 -12.58 2.37
C PHE A 128 -20.74 -12.12 0.96
N ARG A 129 -21.57 -12.40 -0.06
CA ARG A 129 -21.39 -11.86 -1.40
C ARG A 129 -21.28 -10.33 -1.40
N ARG A 130 -22.12 -9.64 -0.62
CA ARG A 130 -22.04 -8.17 -0.45
C ARG A 130 -20.73 -7.76 0.22
N GLU A 131 -20.34 -8.43 1.30
CA GLU A 131 -19.06 -8.15 1.99
C GLU A 131 -17.85 -8.29 1.04
N VAL A 132 -17.82 -9.35 0.23
CA VAL A 132 -16.77 -9.56 -0.78
C VAL A 132 -16.76 -8.44 -1.82
N LEU A 133 -17.93 -8.06 -2.34
CA LEU A 133 -18.04 -6.97 -3.31
C LEU A 133 -17.63 -5.63 -2.71
N ASP A 134 -18.01 -5.34 -1.48
CA ASP A 134 -17.61 -4.12 -0.78
C ASP A 134 -16.09 -4.10 -0.50
N ALA A 135 -15.49 -5.24 -0.17
CA ALA A 135 -14.04 -5.36 -0.06
C ALA A 135 -13.33 -5.09 -1.39
N PHE A 136 -13.83 -5.62 -2.52
CA PHE A 136 -13.27 -5.28 -3.84
C PHE A 136 -13.48 -3.83 -4.23
N ARG A 137 -14.62 -3.22 -3.88
CA ARG A 137 -14.88 -1.78 -4.10
C ARG A 137 -13.88 -0.94 -3.32
N TYR A 138 -13.64 -1.27 -2.05
CA TYR A 138 -12.63 -0.62 -1.23
C TYR A 138 -11.23 -0.77 -1.84
N GLN A 139 -10.84 -1.99 -2.22
CA GLN A 139 -9.55 -2.24 -2.89
C GLN A 139 -9.41 -1.46 -4.21
N HIS A 140 -10.50 -1.34 -4.99
CA HIS A 140 -10.50 -0.55 -6.22
C HIS A 140 -10.23 0.94 -5.92
N GLN A 141 -10.92 1.51 -4.93
CA GLN A 141 -10.70 2.91 -4.52
C GLN A 141 -9.26 3.15 -4.06
N ARG A 142 -8.71 2.24 -3.25
CA ARG A 142 -7.29 2.30 -2.83
C ARG A 142 -6.35 2.24 -4.03
N LYS A 143 -6.60 1.36 -5.00
CA LYS A 143 -5.80 1.27 -6.25
C LYS A 143 -5.82 2.57 -7.05
N LEU A 144 -6.94 3.30 -7.09
CA LEU A 144 -7.00 4.62 -7.75
C LEU A 144 -6.07 5.65 -7.09
N LEU A 145 -5.99 5.65 -5.75
CA LEU A 145 -5.05 6.51 -5.02
C LEU A 145 -3.59 6.14 -5.32
N TRP A 146 -3.30 4.84 -5.36
CA TRP A 146 -1.99 4.33 -5.77
C TRP A 146 -1.62 4.75 -7.19
N LEU A 147 -2.54 4.63 -8.15
CA LEU A 147 -2.34 5.09 -9.53
C LEU A 147 -2.11 6.60 -9.63
N SER A 148 -2.87 7.40 -8.86
CA SER A 148 -2.66 8.84 -8.77
C SER A 148 -1.26 9.18 -8.25
N THR A 149 -0.78 8.43 -7.26
CA THR A 149 0.58 8.56 -6.75
C THR A 149 1.62 8.21 -7.81
N LEU A 150 1.46 7.09 -8.53
CA LEU A 150 2.39 6.69 -9.60
C LEU A 150 2.39 7.67 -10.79
N GLY A 151 1.27 8.35 -11.04
CA GLY A 151 1.14 9.36 -12.09
C GLY A 151 1.81 10.70 -11.79
N GLN A 152 2.33 10.93 -10.57
CA GLN A 152 2.97 12.20 -10.22
C GLN A 152 4.26 12.42 -11.02
N ARG A 153 4.41 13.61 -11.63
CA ARG A 153 5.55 13.95 -12.49
C ARG A 153 6.89 13.92 -11.76
N ARG A 154 6.91 14.31 -10.49
CA ARG A 154 8.15 14.38 -9.70
C ARG A 154 8.27 13.13 -8.84
N THR A 155 9.42 12.45 -8.93
CA THR A 155 9.69 11.24 -8.14
C THR A 155 9.63 11.47 -6.62
N ILE A 156 9.91 12.69 -6.14
CA ILE A 156 9.75 13.02 -4.72
C ILE A 156 8.28 13.04 -4.28
N ASP A 157 7.38 13.48 -5.15
CA ASP A 157 5.94 13.50 -4.86
C ASP A 157 5.37 12.08 -4.93
N ARG A 158 5.87 11.25 -5.87
CA ARG A 158 5.60 9.80 -5.90
C ARG A 158 6.04 9.11 -4.61
N LEU A 159 7.25 9.40 -4.13
CA LEU A 159 7.77 8.83 -2.88
C LEU A 159 6.93 9.25 -1.68
N LEU A 160 6.63 10.54 -1.54
CA LEU A 160 5.83 11.03 -0.41
C LEU A 160 4.43 10.42 -0.43
N GLY A 161 3.73 10.47 -1.57
CA GLY A 161 2.40 9.85 -1.70
C GLY A 161 2.42 8.35 -1.42
N PHE A 162 3.48 7.65 -1.83
CA PHE A 162 3.64 6.22 -1.53
C PHE A 162 3.73 5.95 -0.03
N LEU A 163 4.56 6.72 0.69
CA LEU A 163 4.69 6.59 2.15
C LEU A 163 3.40 7.00 2.88
N THR A 164 2.72 8.05 2.43
CA THR A 164 1.42 8.47 2.96
C THR A 164 0.39 7.35 2.86
N LEU A 165 0.23 6.76 1.66
CA LEU A 165 -0.74 5.68 1.47
C LEU A 165 -0.41 4.43 2.28
N LEU A 166 0.88 4.10 2.48
CA LEU A 166 1.26 2.98 3.34
C LEU A 166 0.90 3.24 4.80
N VAL A 167 1.17 4.44 5.30
CA VAL A 167 0.90 4.78 6.71
C VAL A 167 -0.59 4.92 6.97
N GLU A 168 -1.37 5.42 6.01
CA GLU A 168 -2.84 5.38 6.12
C GLU A 168 -3.40 3.96 6.22
N GLU A 169 -2.75 2.99 5.57
CA GLU A 169 -3.26 1.63 5.47
C GLU A 169 -2.75 0.71 6.58
N TYR A 170 -1.52 0.92 7.04
CA TYR A 170 -0.84 0.04 8.00
C TYR A 170 -0.24 0.78 9.19
N GLY A 171 -0.35 2.10 9.26
CA GLY A 171 0.32 2.92 10.26
C GLY A 171 -0.24 2.69 11.66
N GLU A 172 0.67 2.54 12.62
CA GLU A 172 0.36 2.50 14.04
C GLU A 172 0.69 3.86 14.66
N PRO A 173 -0.13 4.37 15.59
CA PRO A 173 0.21 5.59 16.30
C PRO A 173 1.51 5.37 17.09
N TYR A 174 2.36 6.39 17.12
CA TYR A 174 3.54 6.38 17.97
C TYR A 174 3.62 7.67 18.79
N VAL A 175 4.17 7.50 19.98
CA VAL A 175 4.17 8.48 21.06
C VAL A 175 5.61 8.77 21.42
N GLY A 176 5.92 10.02 21.78
CA GLY A 176 7.27 10.40 22.17
C GLY A 176 7.55 10.13 23.65
N ASP A 177 8.82 9.88 24.00
CA ASP A 177 9.26 9.63 25.38
C ASP A 177 8.92 10.75 26.38
N ALA A 178 8.71 11.97 25.87
CA ALA A 178 8.45 13.15 26.68
C ALA A 178 6.96 13.34 27.05
N ASP A 179 6.03 12.73 26.32
CA ASP A 179 4.59 12.89 26.55
C ASP A 179 3.81 11.65 26.08
N PRO A 180 3.54 10.69 26.99
CA PRO A 180 2.82 9.44 26.70
C PRO A 180 1.38 9.63 26.21
N ASP A 181 0.78 10.81 26.41
CA ASP A 181 -0.60 11.08 26.06
C ASP A 181 -0.76 11.78 24.69
N SER A 182 0.37 12.09 24.02
CA SER A 182 0.38 12.86 22.77
C SER A 182 0.93 12.07 21.58
N ILE A 183 0.05 11.75 20.62
CA ILE A 183 0.43 11.06 19.37
C ILE A 183 1.29 12.01 18.51
N ARG A 184 2.56 11.66 18.33
CA ARG A 184 3.51 12.42 17.49
C ARG A 184 3.25 12.21 16.01
N GLY A 185 2.70 11.05 15.65
CA GLY A 185 2.32 10.70 14.29
C GLY A 185 2.01 9.23 14.16
N TYR A 186 2.12 8.74 12.92
CA TYR A 186 1.93 7.33 12.61
C TYR A 186 3.21 6.75 12.01
N ARG A 187 3.54 5.53 12.40
CA ARG A 187 4.72 4.80 11.91
C ARG A 187 4.31 3.50 11.26
N LEU A 188 5.10 3.06 10.28
CA LEU A 188 4.93 1.72 9.75
C LEU A 188 5.40 0.68 10.78
N PRO A 189 4.68 -0.44 10.95
CA PRO A 189 5.02 -1.49 11.91
C PRO A 189 6.20 -2.36 11.43
N TRP A 190 6.75 -2.07 10.25
CA TRP A 190 7.87 -2.76 9.64
C TRP A 190 8.78 -1.80 8.89
N ALA A 191 10.04 -2.22 8.71
CA ALA A 191 11.01 -1.46 7.93
C ALA A 191 10.86 -1.74 6.43
N LEU A 192 11.11 -0.72 5.60
CA LEU A 192 11.25 -0.86 4.15
C LEU A 192 12.65 -0.56 3.69
N THR A 193 13.18 -1.46 2.86
CA THR A 193 14.43 -1.16 2.16
C THR A 193 14.19 -0.12 1.07
N HIS A 194 15.17 0.74 0.82
CA HIS A 194 15.12 1.70 -0.29
C HIS A 194 14.99 1.02 -1.66
N ALA A 195 15.42 -0.25 -1.79
CA ALA A 195 15.25 -1.04 -3.01
C ALA A 195 13.78 -1.42 -3.23
N GLN A 196 13.07 -1.88 -2.20
CA GLN A 196 11.63 -2.17 -2.26
C GLN A 196 10.82 -0.91 -2.61
N ILE A 197 11.12 0.22 -1.95
CA ILE A 197 10.49 1.50 -2.25
C ILE A 197 10.76 1.89 -3.71
N GLY A 198 12.01 1.77 -4.17
CA GLY A 198 12.39 2.09 -5.55
C GLY A 198 11.64 1.26 -6.56
N SER A 199 11.56 -0.06 -6.35
CA SER A 199 10.76 -0.97 -7.17
C SER A 199 9.29 -0.55 -7.24
N ALA A 200 8.69 -0.21 -6.08
CA ALA A 200 7.27 0.15 -6.00
C ALA A 200 6.93 1.46 -6.72
N ILE A 201 7.80 2.47 -6.66
CA ILE A 201 7.53 3.79 -7.28
C ILE A 201 8.18 3.98 -8.65
N GLY A 202 8.81 2.94 -9.21
CA GLY A 202 9.53 3.00 -10.48
C GLY A 202 10.74 3.95 -10.43
N SER A 203 11.62 3.73 -9.45
CA SER A 203 12.85 4.49 -9.22
C SER A 203 14.01 3.59 -8.76
N THR A 204 15.22 4.16 -8.67
CA THR A 204 16.41 3.42 -8.22
C THR A 204 16.65 3.61 -6.73
N ARG A 205 17.27 2.60 -6.07
CA ARG A 205 17.68 2.67 -4.66
C ARG A 205 18.43 3.96 -4.31
N VAL A 206 19.37 4.38 -5.17
CA VAL A 206 20.19 5.60 -4.97
C VAL A 206 19.30 6.84 -5.02
N THR A 207 18.34 6.90 -5.95
CA THR A 207 17.38 8.00 -6.04
C THR A 207 16.50 8.06 -4.80
N VAL A 208 15.96 6.93 -4.36
CA VAL A 208 15.16 6.84 -3.13
C VAL A 208 15.97 7.31 -1.93
N THR A 209 17.21 6.85 -1.76
CA THR A 209 18.08 7.24 -0.65
C THR A 209 18.23 8.77 -0.56
N ARG A 210 18.50 9.43 -1.69
CA ARG A 210 18.60 10.89 -1.77
C ARG A 210 17.29 11.59 -1.44
N LEU A 211 16.17 11.07 -1.95
CA LEU A 211 14.85 11.68 -1.75
C LEU A 211 14.33 11.50 -0.31
N MET A 212 14.59 10.35 0.32
CA MET A 212 14.31 10.13 1.74
C MET A 212 15.01 11.18 2.61
N GLY A 213 16.30 11.45 2.35
CA GLY A 213 17.04 12.52 3.04
C GLY A 213 16.41 13.90 2.85
N LYS A 214 15.92 14.20 1.63
CA LYS A 214 15.24 15.47 1.33
C LYS A 214 13.86 15.60 1.98
N LEU A 215 13.13 14.50 2.17
CA LEU A 215 11.86 14.50 2.90
C LEU A 215 12.11 14.71 4.40
N ARG A 216 13.11 14.04 4.99
CA ARG A 216 13.53 14.25 6.38
C ARG A 216 13.95 15.69 6.65
N SER A 217 14.80 16.27 5.78
CA SER A 217 15.25 17.67 5.95
C SER A 217 14.11 18.69 5.87
N LYS A 218 12.95 18.31 5.31
CA LYS A 218 11.74 19.13 5.25
C LYS A 218 10.75 18.84 6.38
N GLY A 219 11.05 17.89 7.27
CA GLY A 219 10.14 17.45 8.33
C GLY A 219 8.89 16.74 7.82
N LEU A 220 8.90 16.21 6.59
CA LEU A 220 7.73 15.52 6.01
C LEU A 220 7.67 14.06 6.41
N ILE A 221 8.83 13.47 6.75
CA ILE A 221 8.95 12.11 7.28
C ILE A 221 9.98 12.14 8.40
N ASP A 222 9.88 11.18 9.31
CA ASP A 222 10.89 10.88 10.32
C ASP A 222 11.26 9.39 10.29
N THR A 223 12.28 9.00 11.04
CA THR A 223 12.65 7.59 11.22
C THR A 223 12.93 7.30 12.69
N GLU A 224 12.25 6.30 13.24
CA GLU A 224 12.51 5.77 14.58
C GLU A 224 13.49 4.59 14.56
N ASP A 225 13.73 4.03 15.75
CA ASP A 225 14.57 2.85 15.96
C ASP A 225 14.23 1.73 14.96
N ASN A 226 15.26 1.02 14.51
CA ASN A 226 15.19 0.02 13.44
C ASN A 226 14.75 0.54 12.04
N ASN A 227 14.89 1.84 11.76
CA ASN A 227 14.54 2.47 10.49
C ASN A 227 13.04 2.38 10.14
N LEU A 228 12.17 2.39 11.14
CA LEU A 228 10.74 2.50 10.92
C LEU A 228 10.43 3.89 10.37
N ILE A 229 9.66 3.96 9.29
CA ILE A 229 9.30 5.23 8.64
C ILE A 229 8.08 5.82 9.34
N CYS A 230 8.18 7.10 9.70
CA CYS A 230 7.15 7.82 10.44
C CYS A 230 6.64 9.02 9.64
N LEU A 231 5.34 9.28 9.72
CA LEU A 231 4.71 10.51 9.26
C LEU A 231 4.28 11.34 10.48
N PRO A 232 4.84 12.54 10.66
CA PRO A 232 4.44 13.44 11.75
C PRO A 232 2.98 13.87 11.60
N ALA A 233 2.25 13.99 12.72
CA ALA A 233 0.85 14.44 12.71
C ALA A 233 0.66 15.87 12.15
N ASN A 234 1.71 16.70 12.18
CA ASN A 234 1.70 18.11 11.76
C ASN A 234 2.37 18.35 10.40
N SER A 235 2.24 17.43 9.44
CA SER A 235 2.74 17.62 8.08
C SER A 235 1.83 18.54 7.24
N GLU A 236 1.46 19.72 7.75
CA GLU A 236 1.07 20.82 6.88
C GLU A 236 2.35 21.41 6.26
N PRO A 237 2.39 21.66 4.94
CA PRO A 237 3.55 22.27 4.32
C PRO A 237 3.76 23.66 4.91
N GLN A 238 4.81 23.82 5.73
CA GLN A 238 5.23 25.09 6.29
C GLN A 238 5.27 26.16 5.18
N LYS A 239 4.34 27.11 5.23
CA LYS A 239 4.40 28.33 4.42
C LYS A 239 5.73 29.01 4.71
N SER A 240 6.58 29.08 3.70
CA SER A 240 7.84 29.83 3.73
C SER A 240 7.59 31.22 4.30
N LYS A 241 8.27 31.57 5.40
CA LYS A 241 8.31 32.93 5.94
C LYS A 241 8.91 33.85 4.88
N SER A 242 8.07 34.54 4.11
CA SER A 242 8.50 35.63 3.25
C SER A 242 9.03 36.75 4.13
N LYS A 243 10.29 37.13 3.88
CA LYS A 243 10.97 38.28 4.47
C LYS A 243 10.07 39.51 4.44
N LYS A 244 9.85 40.14 5.61
CA LYS A 244 9.34 41.51 5.71
C LYS A 244 10.26 42.43 4.90
N GLN A 245 9.76 42.94 3.78
CA GLN A 245 10.40 44.01 3.04
C GLN A 245 9.94 45.32 3.68
N LYS A 246 10.91 46.01 4.31
CA LYS A 246 10.74 47.33 4.92
C LYS A 246 10.52 48.34 3.78
N VAL A 247 9.30 48.86 3.64
CA VAL A 247 8.99 50.00 2.77
C VAL A 247 9.34 51.27 3.57
N PRO A 248 10.10 52.23 3.02
CA PRO A 248 10.40 53.48 3.70
C PRO A 248 9.21 54.45 3.61
N GLU A 249 8.96 55.18 4.70
CA GLU A 249 8.03 56.31 4.77
C GLU A 249 8.41 57.41 3.78
N PRO A 250 7.45 58.05 3.12
CA PRO A 250 7.63 59.39 2.58
C PRO A 250 6.96 60.42 3.49
N ILE A 251 7.58 61.59 3.62
CA ILE A 251 7.00 62.95 3.44
C ILE A 251 7.75 63.94 4.36
N GLU A 252 8.45 64.90 3.76
CA GLU A 252 8.08 66.33 3.87
C GLU A 252 8.88 67.17 2.87
N VAL A 253 8.16 67.82 1.97
CA VAL A 253 8.68 68.84 1.06
C VAL A 253 8.55 70.18 1.78
N ALA A 254 9.69 70.82 2.05
CA ALA A 254 9.74 72.19 2.51
C ALA A 254 9.54 73.16 1.32
N ALA A 255 8.50 73.98 1.39
CA ALA A 255 8.36 75.28 0.74
C ALA A 255 7.48 76.09 1.71
N GLY A 256 7.92 77.17 2.36
CA GLY A 256 8.64 78.30 1.80
C GLY A 256 7.62 79.39 1.46
N THR A 257 7.12 80.12 2.47
CA THR A 257 7.06 81.61 2.58
C THR A 257 6.53 81.95 3.98
#